data_AF-D9W7N1-F1
#
_entry.id   AF-D9W7N1-F1
#
_cell.length_a   1.000
_cell.length_b   1.000
_cell.length_c   1.000
_cell.angle_alpha   90.00
_cell.angle_beta   90.00
_cell.angle_gamma   90.00
#
_symmetry.space_group_name_H-M   'P 1'
#
loop_
_entity.id
_entity.type
_entity.pdbx_description
1 polymer ?
#
loop_
_entity_poly.entity_id
_entity_poly.type
_entity_poly.pdbx_seq_one_letter_code
_entity_poly.pdbx_strand_id
1 'polypeptide(L)'
;MEPHPVGPAGYVVGYALAGEHLGQGLTVIAECVNPLAVTRDAWRDVAVRAGVPVTEVEVVCSDPVEHERRVATRSVDIPGLPLPTWAEIVNREYEPWDRDRFVVDTAGRDVADCLTDVLRAIGQVAVAAPSRRD
;
A
#
# COMPACT_ATOMS: atom_id res chain seq x y z
N MET A 1 -20.64 -7.09 -11.90
CA MET A 1 -20.32 -7.12 -10.45
C MET A 1 -21.17 -6.03 -9.82
N GLU A 2 -22.10 -6.37 -8.93
CA GLU A 2 -22.83 -5.33 -8.21
C GLU A 2 -21.86 -4.52 -7.34
N PRO A 3 -22.06 -3.20 -7.18
CA PRO A 3 -21.22 -2.38 -6.32
C PRO A 3 -21.24 -2.95 -4.90
N HIS A 4 -20.07 -3.08 -4.27
CA HIS A 4 -20.01 -3.44 -2.85
C HIS A 4 -20.88 -2.44 -2.06
N PRO A 5 -21.72 -2.87 -1.10
CA PRO A 5 -22.76 -2.03 -0.49
C PRO A 5 -22.22 -0.77 0.23
N VAL A 6 -20.93 -0.74 0.54
CA VAL A 6 -20.26 0.40 1.18
C VAL A 6 -19.51 1.32 0.20
N GLY A 7 -19.41 0.95 -1.08
CA GLY A 7 -18.74 1.76 -2.12
C GLY A 7 -17.38 2.33 -1.68
N PRO A 8 -17.12 3.64 -1.89
CA PRO A 8 -15.86 4.27 -1.52
C PRO A 8 -15.77 4.67 -0.04
N ALA A 9 -16.73 4.29 0.83
CA ALA A 9 -16.79 4.79 2.20
C ALA A 9 -15.51 4.53 3.00
N GLY A 10 -14.87 3.37 2.80
CA GLY A 10 -13.59 3.04 3.45
C GLY A 10 -12.48 4.03 3.09
N TYR A 11 -12.41 4.46 1.82
CA TYR A 11 -11.47 5.48 1.37
C TYR A 11 -11.76 6.83 2.00
N VAL A 12 -13.03 7.27 1.99
CA VAL A 12 -13.44 8.56 2.55
C VAL A 12 -13.10 8.66 4.04
N VAL A 13 -13.39 7.60 4.80
CA VAL A 13 -13.02 7.52 6.22
C VAL A 13 -11.50 7.52 6.39
N GLY A 14 -10.77 6.76 5.57
CA GLY A 14 -9.31 6.72 5.58
C GLY A 14 -8.68 8.10 5.36
N TYR A 15 -9.16 8.87 4.38
CA TYR A 15 -8.69 10.23 4.12
C TYR A 15 -8.92 11.16 5.30
N ALA A 16 -10.08 11.09 5.94
CA ALA A 16 -10.42 11.91 7.09
C ALA A 16 -9.49 11.60 8.28
N LEU A 17 -9.36 10.32 8.64
CA LEU A 17 -8.49 9.89 9.74
C LEU A 17 -7.02 10.23 9.49
N ALA A 18 -6.54 10.05 8.27
CA ALA A 18 -5.18 10.44 7.92
C ALA A 18 -4.98 11.96 8.08
N GLY A 19 -5.93 12.78 7.64
CA GLY A 19 -5.87 14.23 7.82
C GLY A 19 -5.81 14.65 9.30
N GLU A 20 -6.63 14.04 10.14
CA GLU A 20 -6.62 14.30 11.59
C GLU A 20 -5.30 13.91 12.25
N HIS A 21 -4.76 12.73 11.94
CA HIS A 21 -3.48 12.29 12.47
C HIS A 21 -2.31 13.17 12.01
N LEU A 22 -2.26 13.53 10.73
CA LEU A 22 -1.24 14.45 10.22
C LEU A 22 -1.36 15.84 10.87
N GLY A 23 -2.58 16.34 11.09
CA GLY A 23 -2.82 17.60 11.80
C GLY A 23 -2.35 17.61 13.26
N GLN A 24 -2.24 16.43 13.88
CA GLN A 24 -1.65 16.25 15.21
C GLN A 24 -0.13 16.06 15.18
N GLY A 25 0.50 16.09 14.00
CA GLY A 25 1.93 15.88 13.82
C GLY A 25 2.38 14.41 13.81
N LEU A 26 1.44 13.47 13.66
CA LEU A 26 1.76 12.04 13.55
C LEU A 26 2.15 11.68 12.11
N THR A 27 2.94 10.62 11.96
CA THR A 27 3.21 9.99 10.66
C THR A 27 2.09 9.00 10.32
N VAL A 28 1.60 9.03 9.08
CA VAL A 28 0.59 8.09 8.57
C VAL A 28 1.20 7.19 7.50
N ILE A 29 0.94 5.89 7.59
CA ILE A 29 1.17 4.92 6.52
C ILE A 29 -0.20 4.41 6.07
N ALA A 30 -0.59 4.75 4.84
CA ALA A 30 -1.83 4.26 4.23
C ALA A 30 -1.51 3.13 3.25
N GLU A 31 -1.90 1.90 3.60
CA GLU A 31 -1.80 0.73 2.73
C GLU A 31 -3.19 0.38 2.20
N CYS A 32 -3.31 0.28 0.88
CA CYS A 32 -4.55 -0.11 0.22
C CYS A 32 -4.29 -0.55 -1.23
N VAL A 33 -5.19 -1.37 -1.77
CA VAL A 33 -5.27 -1.64 -3.20
C VAL A 33 -5.77 -0.37 -3.91
N ASN A 34 -4.84 0.40 -4.48
CA ASN A 34 -5.08 1.76 -4.97
C ASN A 34 -4.90 1.89 -6.52
N PRO A 35 -5.74 1.22 -7.32
CA PRO A 35 -5.49 1.05 -8.75
C PRO A 35 -5.87 2.26 -9.60
N LEU A 36 -6.67 3.20 -9.10
CA LEU A 36 -7.17 4.34 -9.85
C LEU A 36 -6.41 5.62 -9.48
N ALA A 37 -6.17 6.51 -10.43
CA ALA A 37 -5.52 7.80 -10.23
C ALA A 37 -6.31 8.64 -9.22
N VAL A 38 -7.64 8.68 -9.32
CA VAL A 38 -8.49 9.47 -8.42
C VAL A 38 -8.29 9.11 -6.94
N THR A 39 -8.08 7.83 -6.62
CA THR A 39 -7.87 7.38 -5.24
C THR A 39 -6.43 7.62 -4.78
N ARG A 40 -5.45 7.57 -5.68
CA ARG A 40 -4.05 7.98 -5.41
C ARG A 40 -3.94 9.48 -5.16
N ASP A 41 -4.60 10.29 -5.99
CA ASP A 41 -4.64 11.74 -5.88
C ASP A 41 -5.30 12.18 -4.57
N ALA A 42 -6.41 11.55 -4.20
CA ALA A 42 -7.08 11.86 -2.95
C ALA A 42 -6.21 11.59 -1.71
N TRP A 43 -5.43 10.49 -1.68
CA TRP A 43 -4.46 10.24 -0.61
C TRP A 43 -3.35 11.30 -0.59
N ARG A 44 -2.79 11.63 -1.77
CA ARG A 44 -1.75 12.65 -1.90
C ARG A 44 -2.24 14.02 -1.42
N ASP A 45 -3.47 14.39 -1.77
CA ASP A 45 -4.08 15.66 -1.38
C ASP A 45 -4.25 15.81 0.13
N VAL A 46 -4.44 14.71 0.87
CA VAL A 46 -4.47 14.75 2.34
C VAL A 46 -3.15 15.29 2.89
N ALA A 47 -2.02 14.79 2.40
CA ALA A 47 -0.69 15.26 2.81
C ALA A 47 -0.41 16.69 2.34
N VAL A 48 -0.78 17.04 1.10
CA VAL A 48 -0.64 18.39 0.55
C VAL A 48 -1.41 19.41 1.39
N ARG A 49 -2.66 19.13 1.76
CA ARG A 49 -3.48 20.02 2.61
C ARG A 49 -2.91 20.16 4.03
N ALA A 50 -2.29 19.10 4.56
CA ALA A 50 -1.61 19.13 5.85
C ALA A 50 -0.23 19.83 5.79
N GLY A 51 0.28 20.15 4.59
CA GLY A 51 1.58 20.78 4.41
C GLY A 51 2.76 19.88 4.75
N VAL A 52 2.59 18.55 4.66
CA VAL A 52 3.62 17.56 4.98
C VAL A 52 4.13 16.83 3.74
N PRO A 53 5.36 16.29 3.76
CA PRO A 53 5.87 15.46 2.67
C PRO A 53 5.04 14.20 2.46
N VAL A 54 5.04 13.70 1.22
CA VAL A 54 4.38 12.45 0.82
C VAL A 54 5.34 11.60 0.00
N THR A 55 5.42 10.30 0.31
CA THR A 55 6.13 9.32 -0.49
C THR A 55 5.15 8.27 -0.98
N GLU A 56 5.08 8.09 -2.29
CA GLU A 56 4.23 7.07 -2.93
C GLU A 56 5.07 5.81 -3.17
N VAL A 57 4.57 4.68 -2.65
CA VAL A 57 5.19 3.36 -2.81
C VAL A 57 4.21 2.43 -3.52
N GLU A 58 4.63 1.88 -4.65
CA GLU A 58 3.89 0.82 -5.35
C GLU A 58 4.53 -0.54 -5.03
N VAL A 59 3.72 -1.47 -4.53
CA VAL A 59 4.13 -2.85 -4.28
C VAL A 59 3.66 -3.72 -5.42
N VAL A 60 4.59 -4.39 -6.09
CA VAL A 60 4.32 -5.30 -7.21
C VAL A 60 4.91 -6.68 -6.95
N CYS A 61 4.42 -7.66 -7.70
CA CYS A 61 5.05 -8.97 -7.84
C CYS A 61 5.15 -9.22 -9.35
N SER A 62 6.36 -9.05 -9.90
CA SER A 62 6.57 -9.16 -11.35
C SER A 62 6.49 -10.60 -11.89
N ASP A 63 6.62 -11.60 -11.02
CA ASP A 63 6.42 -13.01 -11.36
C ASP A 63 4.93 -13.40 -11.21
N PRO A 64 4.20 -13.63 -12.33
CA PRO A 64 2.79 -13.98 -12.28
C PRO A 64 2.53 -15.37 -11.68
N VAL A 65 3.48 -16.32 -11.82
CA VAL A 65 3.35 -17.67 -11.26
C VAL A 65 3.45 -17.59 -9.74
N GLU A 66 4.39 -16.79 -9.24
CA GLU A 66 4.50 -16.53 -7.80
C GLU A 66 3.27 -15.79 -7.26
N HIS A 67 2.81 -14.75 -7.96
CA HIS A 67 1.64 -13.97 -7.55
C HIS A 67 0.38 -14.86 -7.46
N GLU A 68 0.10 -15.66 -8.49
CA GLU A 68 -1.02 -16.61 -8.50
C GLU A 68 -0.91 -17.60 -7.35
N ARG A 69 0.28 -18.16 -7.13
CA ARG A 69 0.53 -19.07 -6.00
C ARG A 69 0.23 -18.39 -4.66
N ARG A 70 0.74 -17.17 -4.43
CA ARG A 70 0.50 -16.40 -3.19
C ARG A 70 -0.99 -16.15 -2.96
N VAL A 71 -1.73 -15.80 -4.02
CA VAL A 71 -3.18 -15.58 -3.98
C VAL A 71 -3.94 -16.87 -3.66
N ALA A 72 -3.55 -18.00 -4.25
CA ALA A 72 -4.19 -19.29 -4.04
C ALA A 72 -3.91 -19.88 -2.65
N THR A 73 -2.75 -19.58 -2.05
CA THR A 73 -2.33 -20.16 -0.77
C THR A 73 -2.53 -19.24 0.43
N ARG A 74 -2.90 -17.96 0.25
CA ARG A 74 -3.08 -17.05 1.38
C ARG A 74 -4.24 -17.48 2.27
N SER A 75 -4.07 -17.31 3.58
CA SER A 75 -5.17 -17.35 4.53
C SER A 75 -5.63 -15.92 4.84
N VAL A 76 -6.89 -15.77 5.20
CA VAL A 76 -7.42 -14.54 5.81
C VAL A 76 -8.03 -14.88 7.15
N ASP A 77 -7.88 -13.95 8.08
CA ASP A 77 -8.37 -14.03 9.45
C ASP A 77 -9.73 -13.33 9.63
N ILE A 78 -10.33 -12.85 8.53
CA ILE A 78 -11.63 -12.16 8.52
C ILE A 78 -12.73 -13.16 8.14
N PRO A 79 -13.60 -13.56 9.09
CA PRO A 79 -14.65 -14.53 8.82
C PRO A 79 -15.61 -14.06 7.72
N GLY A 80 -15.85 -14.91 6.73
CA GLY A 80 -16.81 -14.62 5.65
C GLY A 80 -16.34 -13.60 4.61
N LEU A 81 -15.08 -13.15 4.65
CA LEU A 81 -14.53 -12.28 3.61
C LEU A 81 -14.30 -13.07 2.31
N PRO A 82 -15.03 -12.78 1.20
CA PRO A 82 -14.73 -13.39 -0.08
C PRO A 82 -13.38 -12.88 -0.60
N LEU A 83 -12.50 -13.80 -0.99
CA LEU A 83 -11.25 -13.45 -1.65
C LEU A 83 -11.45 -13.44 -3.17
N PRO A 84 -10.85 -12.48 -3.90
CA PRO A 84 -10.90 -12.49 -5.34
C PRO A 84 -10.18 -13.71 -5.91
N THR A 85 -10.74 -14.24 -6.99
CA THR A 85 -10.13 -15.24 -7.86
C THR A 85 -8.93 -14.64 -8.60
N TRP A 86 -8.05 -15.51 -9.13
CA TRP A 86 -6.94 -15.07 -9.98
C TRP A 86 -7.41 -14.25 -11.19
N ALA A 87 -8.49 -14.69 -11.85
CA ALA A 87 -9.09 -13.99 -12.98
C ALA A 87 -9.57 -12.58 -12.59
N GLU A 88 -10.18 -12.39 -11.41
CA GLU A 88 -10.61 -11.07 -10.94
C GLU A 88 -9.43 -10.16 -10.59
N ILE A 89 -8.28 -10.72 -10.21
CA ILE A 89 -7.06 -9.94 -9.94
C ILE A 89 -6.43 -9.45 -11.24
N VAL A 90 -6.18 -10.34 -12.21
CA VAL A 90 -5.48 -9.97 -13.46
C VAL A 90 -6.32 -9.10 -14.38
N ASN A 91 -7.66 -9.21 -14.31
CA ASN A 91 -8.58 -8.37 -15.08
C ASN A 91 -9.04 -7.13 -14.31
N ARG A 92 -8.51 -6.90 -13.11
CA ARG A 92 -8.84 -5.68 -12.36
C ARG A 92 -8.31 -4.48 -13.11
N GLU A 93 -9.16 -3.48 -13.28
CA GLU A 93 -8.74 -2.19 -13.81
C GLU A 93 -7.60 -1.63 -12.95
N TYR A 94 -6.51 -1.25 -13.61
CA TYR A 94 -5.35 -0.62 -13.02
C TYR A 94 -4.90 0.50 -13.95
N GLU A 95 -5.11 1.74 -13.53
CA GLU A 95 -4.70 2.90 -14.30
C GLU A 95 -3.19 3.10 -14.18
N PRO A 96 -2.47 3.32 -15.30
CA PRO A 96 -1.05 3.63 -15.26
C PRO A 96 -0.73 4.81 -14.33
N TRP A 97 0.46 4.78 -13.74
CA TRP A 97 0.98 5.91 -13.00
C TRP A 97 1.47 7.01 -13.94
N ASP A 98 1.18 8.25 -13.58
CA ASP A 98 1.52 9.47 -14.33
C ASP A 98 2.62 10.30 -13.65
N ARG A 99 3.23 9.75 -12.58
CA ARG A 99 4.21 10.42 -11.73
C ARG A 99 5.21 9.44 -11.13
N ASP A 100 6.33 9.99 -10.67
CA ASP A 100 7.38 9.23 -9.99
C ASP A 100 6.88 8.65 -8.66
N ARG A 101 7.33 7.43 -8.38
CA ARG A 101 7.05 6.68 -7.16
C ARG A 101 8.17 5.68 -6.92
N PHE A 102 8.26 5.19 -5.70
CA PHE A 102 9.13 4.07 -5.40
C PHE A 102 8.41 2.75 -5.73
N VAL A 103 8.99 1.91 -6.58
CA VAL A 103 8.44 0.60 -6.90
C VAL A 103 9.21 -0.47 -6.14
N VAL A 104 8.50 -1.22 -5.29
CA VAL A 104 9.01 -2.43 -4.66
C VAL A 104 8.46 -3.63 -5.40
N ASP A 105 9.33 -4.30 -6.14
CA ASP A 105 9.05 -5.64 -6.62
C ASP A 105 9.39 -6.66 -5.54
N THR A 106 8.44 -7.54 -5.25
CA THR A 106 8.52 -8.58 -4.22
C THR A 106 8.77 -9.97 -4.80
N ALA A 107 8.84 -10.13 -6.13
CA ALA A 107 9.06 -11.42 -6.78
C ALA A 107 10.43 -12.02 -6.38
N GLY A 108 10.43 -13.24 -5.87
CA GLY A 108 11.62 -13.96 -5.42
C GLY A 108 12.37 -13.34 -4.24
N ARG A 109 11.77 -12.36 -3.56
CA ARG A 109 12.44 -11.57 -2.50
C ARG A 109 11.85 -11.83 -1.14
N ASP A 110 12.69 -11.70 -0.12
CA ASP A 110 12.24 -11.71 1.26
C ASP A 110 11.68 -10.34 1.68
N VAL A 111 10.96 -10.34 2.80
CA VAL A 111 10.32 -9.14 3.34
C VAL A 111 11.36 -8.13 3.86
N ALA A 112 12.49 -8.59 4.40
CA ALA A 112 13.50 -7.74 5.01
C ALA A 112 14.25 -6.91 3.97
N ASP A 113 14.55 -7.50 2.81
CA ASP A 113 15.14 -6.84 1.66
C ASP A 113 14.19 -5.79 1.08
N CYS A 114 12.92 -6.15 0.90
CA CYS A 114 11.89 -5.21 0.44
C CYS A 114 11.74 -4.03 1.42
N LEU A 115 11.70 -4.31 2.73
CA LEU A 115 11.62 -3.28 3.77
C LEU A 115 12.84 -2.36 3.76
N THR A 116 14.05 -2.92 3.64
CA THR A 116 15.29 -2.15 3.59
C THR A 116 15.28 -1.15 2.43
N ASP A 117 14.75 -1.58 1.29
CA ASP A 117 14.59 -0.74 0.10
C ASP A 117 13.56 0.37 0.30
N VAL A 118 12.40 0.09 0.89
CA VAL A 118 11.41 1.13 1.25
C VAL A 118 12.00 2.14 2.23
N LEU A 119 12.66 1.67 3.28
CA LEU A 119 13.28 2.53 4.30
C LEU A 119 14.31 3.48 3.65
N ARG A 120 15.16 2.95 2.76
CA ARG A 120 16.11 3.77 2.00
C ARG A 120 15.39 4.82 1.14
N ALA A 121 14.31 4.44 0.47
CA ALA A 121 13.54 5.34 -0.39
C ALA A 121 12.85 6.49 0.38
N ILE A 122 12.37 6.22 1.60
CA ILE A 122 11.74 7.25 2.45
C ILE A 122 12.74 8.06 3.29
N GLY A 123 14.06 7.88 3.05
CA GLY A 123 15.11 8.61 3.75
C GLY A 123 15.36 8.14 5.19
N GLN A 124 14.84 6.97 5.58
CA GLN A 124 15.11 6.33 6.85
C GLN A 124 16.28 5.36 6.65
N VAL A 125 17.48 5.74 7.08
CA VAL A 125 18.58 4.76 7.19
C VAL A 125 18.24 3.86 8.37
N ALA A 126 18.16 2.54 8.15
CA ALA A 126 18.00 1.57 9.23
C ALA A 126 19.04 1.87 10.32
N VAL A 127 18.59 2.38 11.47
CA VAL A 127 19.44 2.51 12.64
C VAL A 127 19.70 1.08 13.09
N ALA A 128 20.92 0.59 12.88
CA ALA A 128 21.34 -0.70 13.40
C ALA A 128 20.95 -0.78 14.88
N ALA A 129 20.25 -1.86 15.26
CA ALA A 129 19.79 -2.04 16.64
C ALA A 129 20.96 -1.85 17.62
N PRO A 130 20.77 -1.11 18.74
CA PRO A 130 21.82 -0.97 19.73
C PRO A 130 22.20 -2.36 20.23
N SER A 131 23.50 -2.69 20.15
CA SER A 131 24.02 -3.90 20.76
C SER A 131 23.66 -3.88 22.25
N ARG A 132 22.98 -4.92 22.72
CA ARG A 132 22.85 -5.17 24.15
C ARG A 132 24.29 -5.30 24.68
N ARG A 133 24.73 -4.32 25.47
CA ARG A 133 25.84 -4.51 26.37
C ARG A 133 25.24 -5.05 27.66
N ASP A 134 25.63 -6.26 28.01
CA ASP A 134 25.55 -6.78 29.37
C ASP A 134 26.48 -5.98 30.29
#